data_AF-A0A0D0BVK6-F1
#
_entry.id   AF-A0A0D0BVK6-F1
#
_cell.length_a   1.000
_cell.length_b   1.000
_cell.length_c   1.000
_cell.angle_alpha   90.00
_cell.angle_beta   90.00
_cell.angle_gamma   90.00
#
_symmetry.space_group_name_H-M   'P 1'
#
loop_
_entity.id
_entity.type
_entity.pdbx_description
1 polymer ?
#
loop_
_entity_poly.entity_id
_entity_poly.type
_entity_poly.pdbx_seq_one_letter_code
_entity_poly.pdbx_strand_id
1 'polypeptide(L)'
;MTLYASSKAALRVYSESLAQELSSQFPGIRVIIVEPSGFRTEQNVLGYPMQIPRNPDPAYDSVREKSMQLYTSLDGRQRGDPEKAVELIVDIVRREGKSVERLGGGRAESPIYVPLGREANNDLEAKCTKMIQVVQKWKDVTDNLDHDDTNSVDLTRWGALRFFFLGSLHAYRAFQDRIRALASAGF
;
A
#
# COMPACT_ATOMS: atom_id res chain seq x y z
N MET A 1 -4.79 -13.42 6.16
CA MET A 1 -4.18 -12.42 5.24
C MET A 1 -4.92 -11.10 5.19
N THR A 2 -6.24 -11.06 5.02
CA THR A 2 -7.00 -9.80 4.84
C THR A 2 -6.79 -8.78 5.96
N LEU A 3 -6.88 -9.17 7.24
CA LEU A 3 -6.68 -8.26 8.38
C LEU A 3 -5.25 -7.69 8.48
N TYR A 4 -4.25 -8.51 8.15
CA TYR A 4 -2.85 -8.06 8.08
C TYR A 4 -2.68 -7.06 6.93
N ALA A 5 -3.15 -7.41 5.74
CA ALA A 5 -3.04 -6.55 4.56
C ALA A 5 -3.79 -5.23 4.76
N SER A 6 -4.98 -5.23 5.35
CA SER A 6 -5.77 -4.02 5.60
C SER A 6 -5.09 -3.09 6.60
N SER A 7 -4.60 -3.63 7.72
CA SER A 7 -3.89 -2.83 8.72
C SER A 7 -2.58 -2.24 8.18
N LYS A 8 -1.81 -3.02 7.41
CA LYS A 8 -0.59 -2.52 6.77
C LYS A 8 -0.87 -1.52 5.65
N ALA A 9 -1.95 -1.70 4.88
CA ALA A 9 -2.38 -0.70 3.89
C ALA A 9 -2.80 0.62 4.56
N ALA A 10 -3.54 0.55 5.67
CA ALA A 10 -3.91 1.74 6.45
C ALA A 10 -2.66 2.48 6.96
N LEU A 11 -1.66 1.73 7.46
CA LEU A 11 -0.40 2.31 7.91
C LEU A 11 0.36 3.00 6.76
N ARG A 12 0.36 2.43 5.55
CA ARG A 12 0.97 3.04 4.36
C ARG A 12 0.33 4.41 4.07
N VAL A 13 -0.99 4.45 3.90
CA VAL A 13 -1.74 5.68 3.59
C VAL A 13 -1.57 6.74 4.68
N TYR A 14 -1.59 6.32 5.96
CA TYR A 14 -1.32 7.23 7.09
C TYR A 14 0.09 7.84 6.97
N SER A 15 1.09 7.01 6.69
CA SER A 15 2.49 7.44 6.60
C SER A 15 2.74 8.32 5.38
N GLU A 16 2.08 8.05 4.26
CA GLU A 16 2.10 8.88 3.05
C GLU A 16 1.55 10.29 3.33
N SER A 17 0.41 10.36 4.01
CA SER A 17 -0.22 11.63 4.37
C SER A 17 0.66 12.41 5.33
N LEU A 18 1.19 11.74 6.37
CA LEU A 18 2.10 12.33 7.33
C LEU A 18 3.39 12.85 6.66
N ALA A 19 3.95 12.12 5.69
CA ALA A 19 5.14 12.56 4.95
C ALA A 19 4.90 13.89 4.22
N GLN A 20 3.72 14.06 3.61
CA GLN A 20 3.35 15.29 2.90
C GLN A 20 3.11 16.46 3.85
N GLU A 21 2.46 16.22 4.99
CA GLU A 21 2.25 17.26 6.01
C GLU A 21 3.59 17.78 6.56
N LEU A 22 4.52 16.85 6.85
CA LEU A 22 5.81 17.17 7.43
C LEU A 22 6.79 17.81 6.44
N SER A 23 6.74 17.45 5.16
CA SER A 23 7.70 17.99 4.17
C SER A 23 7.63 19.51 4.04
N SER A 24 6.44 20.09 4.22
CA SER A 24 6.20 21.54 4.12
C SER A 24 6.60 22.32 5.38
N GLN A 25 6.42 21.73 6.56
CA GLN A 25 6.58 22.42 7.85
C GLN A 25 7.87 22.04 8.60
N PHE A 26 8.40 20.84 8.36
CA PHE A 26 9.49 20.24 9.12
C PHE A 26 10.50 19.53 8.20
N PRO A 27 11.31 20.27 7.42
CA PRO A 27 12.22 19.70 6.41
C PRO A 27 13.31 18.77 6.98
N GLY A 28 13.48 18.71 8.30
CA GLY A 28 14.38 17.77 8.98
C GLY A 28 13.78 16.39 9.28
N ILE A 29 12.46 16.24 9.21
CA ILE A 29 11.77 14.98 9.55
C ILE A 29 11.44 14.23 8.26
N ARG A 30 11.83 12.95 8.20
CA ARG A 30 11.57 12.06 7.06
C ARG A 30 10.76 10.87 7.49
N VAL A 31 9.74 10.53 6.70
CA VAL A 31 8.94 9.33 6.88
C VAL A 31 9.33 8.33 5.79
N ILE A 32 9.66 7.11 6.20
CA ILE A 32 10.06 6.02 5.31
C ILE A 32 9.21 4.80 5.63
N ILE A 33 8.58 4.24 4.60
CA ILE A 33 7.73 3.06 4.68
C ILE A 33 8.56 1.85 4.26
N VAL A 34 8.97 1.05 5.24
CA VAL A 34 9.73 -0.18 5.00
C VAL A 34 8.77 -1.35 4.79
N GLU A 35 8.93 -2.06 3.68
CA GLU A 35 8.02 -3.12 3.24
C GLU A 35 8.78 -4.44 3.03
N PRO A 36 9.05 -5.20 4.10
CA PRO A 36 9.81 -6.44 4.01
C PRO A 36 8.97 -7.61 3.50
N SER A 37 9.61 -8.47 2.69
CA SER A 37 9.14 -9.84 2.44
C SER A 37 9.54 -10.80 3.58
N GLY A 38 9.51 -12.11 3.36
CA GLY A 38 10.01 -13.09 4.32
C GLY A 38 11.52 -12.94 4.58
N PHE A 39 11.88 -12.58 5.81
CA PHE A 39 13.24 -12.60 6.34
C PHE A 39 13.37 -13.65 7.45
N ARG A 40 14.51 -14.35 7.50
CA ARG A 40 14.76 -15.41 8.48
C ARG A 40 15.25 -14.81 9.80
N THR A 41 14.33 -14.51 10.70
CA THR A 41 14.62 -13.97 12.04
C THR A 41 14.74 -15.08 13.09
N GLU A 42 15.47 -14.85 14.17
CA GLU A 42 15.63 -15.83 15.28
C GLU A 42 14.30 -16.28 15.90
N GLN A 43 13.33 -15.36 15.99
CA GLN A 43 11.99 -15.63 16.54
C GLN A 43 11.03 -16.31 15.55
N ASN A 44 11.52 -16.65 14.34
CA ASN A 44 10.82 -17.31 13.24
C ASN A 44 9.31 -17.02 13.24
N VAL A 45 8.91 -15.81 12.87
CA VAL A 45 7.53 -15.30 13.02
C VAL A 45 6.47 -16.19 12.37
N LEU A 46 6.83 -16.97 11.35
CA LEU A 46 5.95 -17.95 10.71
C LEU A 46 5.74 -19.23 11.53
N GLY A 47 6.56 -19.46 12.55
CA GLY A 47 6.44 -20.54 13.53
C GLY A 47 5.41 -20.25 14.61
N TYR A 48 4.88 -19.02 14.71
CA TYR A 48 3.68 -18.78 15.53
C TYR A 48 2.49 -19.47 14.89
N PRO A 49 1.70 -20.25 15.67
CA PRO A 49 0.56 -20.95 15.13
C PRO A 49 -0.43 -19.93 14.57
N MET A 50 -0.87 -20.15 13.34
CA MET A 50 -1.99 -19.39 12.81
C MET A 50 -3.20 -19.60 13.71
N GLN A 51 -3.83 -18.49 14.07
CA GLN A 51 -5.03 -18.51 14.89
C GLN A 51 -6.17 -19.10 14.08
N ILE A 52 -6.51 -20.36 14.35
CA ILE A 52 -7.70 -21.01 13.81
C ILE A 52 -8.87 -20.61 14.71
N PRO A 53 -10.01 -20.15 14.14
CA PRO A 53 -11.20 -19.84 14.94
C PRO A 53 -11.64 -21.07 15.73
N ARG A 54 -12.19 -20.86 16.95
CA ARG A 54 -12.71 -21.95 17.79
C ARG A 54 -13.80 -22.78 17.10
N ASN A 55 -14.56 -22.17 16.19
CA ASN A 55 -15.57 -22.83 15.37
C ASN A 55 -15.37 -22.43 13.90
N PRO A 56 -14.49 -23.13 13.15
CA PRO A 56 -14.23 -22.79 11.76
C PRO A 56 -15.41 -23.21 10.88
N ASP A 57 -15.76 -22.38 9.91
CA ASP A 57 -16.77 -22.70 8.89
C ASP A 57 -16.17 -23.65 7.83
N PRO A 58 -16.75 -24.84 7.61
CA PRO A 58 -16.28 -25.82 6.61
C PRO A 58 -16.17 -25.25 5.20
N ALA A 59 -16.96 -24.23 4.84
CA ALA A 59 -16.92 -23.60 3.52
C ALA A 59 -15.55 -22.99 3.17
N TYR A 60 -14.72 -22.69 4.19
CA TYR A 60 -13.41 -22.07 4.03
C TYR A 60 -12.23 -23.04 4.25
N ASP A 61 -12.49 -24.34 4.43
CA ASP A 61 -11.45 -25.34 4.76
C ASP A 61 -10.35 -25.38 3.71
N SER A 62 -10.72 -25.44 2.43
CA SER A 62 -9.76 -25.50 1.33
C SER A 62 -8.78 -24.32 1.29
N VAL A 63 -9.25 -23.11 1.60
CA VAL A 63 -8.43 -21.89 1.62
C VAL A 63 -7.55 -21.87 2.87
N ARG A 64 -8.10 -22.31 4.01
CA ARG A 64 -7.37 -22.42 5.27
C ARG A 64 -6.22 -23.42 5.15
N GLU A 65 -6.48 -24.62 4.65
CA GLU A 65 -5.47 -25.67 4.46
C GLU A 65 -4.35 -25.25 3.51
N LYS A 66 -4.69 -24.66 2.35
CA LYS A 66 -3.69 -24.11 1.42
C LYS A 66 -2.81 -23.05 2.08
N SER A 67 -3.41 -22.19 2.91
CA SER A 67 -2.66 -21.18 3.66
C SER A 67 -1.73 -21.85 4.66
N MET A 68 -2.21 -22.82 5.46
CA MET A 68 -1.40 -23.60 6.40
C MET A 68 -0.20 -24.24 5.71
N GLN A 69 -0.42 -24.94 4.61
CA GLN A 69 0.64 -25.58 3.83
C GLN A 69 1.68 -24.58 3.35
N LEU A 70 1.25 -23.42 2.84
CA LEU A 70 2.15 -22.35 2.40
C LEU A 70 3.03 -21.87 3.55
N TYR A 71 2.44 -21.48 4.68
CA TYR A 71 3.22 -20.96 5.80
C TYR A 71 4.18 -22.00 6.39
N THR A 72 3.75 -23.25 6.55
CA THR A 72 4.62 -24.35 6.99
C THR A 72 5.75 -24.62 6.00
N SER A 73 5.53 -24.45 4.69
CA SER A 73 6.58 -24.62 3.69
C SER A 73 7.65 -23.51 3.74
N LEU A 74 7.24 -22.29 4.11
CA LEU A 74 8.11 -21.12 4.20
C LEU A 74 8.84 -21.01 5.55
N ASP A 75 8.31 -21.64 6.58
CA ASP A 75 8.85 -21.59 7.94
C ASP A 75 10.32 -22.04 8.00
N GLY A 76 11.18 -21.20 8.58
CA GLY A 76 12.64 -21.39 8.60
C GLY A 76 13.35 -21.36 7.23
N ARG A 77 12.61 -21.28 6.11
CA ARG A 77 13.14 -21.29 4.74
C ARG A 77 13.05 -19.93 4.05
N GLN A 78 12.73 -18.88 4.80
CA GLN A 78 12.69 -17.53 4.27
C GLN A 78 14.06 -17.17 3.67
N ARG A 79 14.03 -16.53 2.49
CA ARG A 79 15.24 -16.22 1.73
C ARG A 79 15.94 -14.96 2.21
N GLY A 80 15.18 -14.04 2.82
CA GLY A 80 15.71 -12.75 3.27
C GLY A 80 16.66 -12.92 4.45
N ASP A 81 17.76 -12.17 4.41
CA ASP A 81 18.76 -12.05 5.46
C ASP A 81 18.49 -10.77 6.27
N PRO A 82 18.09 -10.86 7.55
CA PRO A 82 17.67 -9.70 8.33
C PRO A 82 18.81 -8.71 8.58
N GLU A 83 20.05 -9.18 8.70
CA GLU A 83 21.20 -8.29 8.92
C GLU A 83 21.41 -7.36 7.71
N LYS A 84 21.34 -7.92 6.50
CA LYS A 84 21.41 -7.13 5.26
C LYS A 84 20.26 -6.15 5.11
N ALA A 85 19.06 -6.52 5.58
CA ALA A 85 17.91 -5.63 5.57
C ALA A 85 18.12 -4.43 6.50
N VAL A 86 18.56 -4.69 7.73
CA VAL A 86 18.85 -3.64 8.72
C VAL A 86 20.00 -2.74 8.26
N GLU A 87 21.09 -3.32 7.75
CA GLU A 87 22.21 -2.56 7.17
C GLU A 87 21.71 -1.56 6.12
N LEU A 88 20.87 -2.01 5.19
CA LEU A 88 20.31 -1.14 4.15
C LEU A 88 19.37 -0.06 4.72
N ILE A 89 18.56 -0.39 5.72
CA ILE A 89 17.69 0.60 6.39
C ILE A 89 18.55 1.69 7.06
N VAL A 90 19.61 1.29 7.77
CA VAL A 90 20.53 2.23 8.43
C VAL A 90 21.23 3.12 7.40
N ASP A 91 21.74 2.53 6.32
CA ASP A 91 22.32 3.26 5.20
C ASP A 91 21.36 4.34 4.66
N ILE A 92 20.09 3.98 4.43
CA ILE A 92 19.07 4.92 3.93
C ILE A 92 18.79 6.04 4.94
N VAL A 93 18.63 5.71 6.22
CA VAL A 93 18.32 6.69 7.27
C VAL A 93 19.45 7.70 7.42
N ARG A 94 20.70 7.22 7.41
CA ARG A 94 21.91 8.04 7.58
C ARG A 94 22.40 8.66 6.28
N ARG A 95 21.85 8.25 5.13
CA ARG A 95 22.25 8.66 3.78
C ARG A 95 23.71 8.31 3.49
N GLU A 96 24.11 7.12 3.94
CA GLU A 96 25.46 6.57 3.80
C GLU A 96 25.45 5.21 3.08
N GLY A 97 26.63 4.60 2.93
CA GLY A 97 26.79 3.26 2.38
C GLY A 97 26.14 3.08 1.00
N LYS A 98 25.34 2.02 0.86
CA LYS A 98 24.68 1.61 -0.40
C LYS A 98 23.62 2.60 -0.88
N SER A 99 23.19 3.54 -0.01
CA SER A 99 22.17 4.53 -0.33
C SER A 99 22.73 5.78 -1.04
N VAL A 100 24.02 6.10 -0.86
CA VAL A 100 24.62 7.38 -1.31
C VAL A 100 24.38 7.64 -2.80
N GLU A 101 24.73 6.67 -3.64
CA GLU A 101 24.59 6.77 -5.10
C GLU A 101 23.11 6.92 -5.50
N ARG A 102 22.22 6.14 -4.87
CA ARG A 102 20.77 6.17 -5.10
C ARG A 102 20.12 7.47 -4.65
N LEU A 103 20.73 8.15 -3.68
CA LEU A 103 20.32 9.45 -3.17
C LEU A 103 21.08 10.62 -3.83
N GLY A 104 21.66 10.42 -5.01
CA GLY A 104 22.34 11.48 -5.77
C GLY A 104 23.49 12.12 -5.00
N GLY A 105 24.30 11.32 -4.31
CA GLY A 105 25.38 11.82 -3.45
C GLY A 105 24.88 12.48 -2.16
N GLY A 106 23.73 12.03 -1.64
CA GLY A 106 23.10 12.57 -0.43
C GLY A 106 22.24 13.81 -0.65
N ARG A 107 22.00 14.20 -1.90
CA ARG A 107 21.27 15.44 -2.26
C ARG A 107 19.82 15.21 -2.69
N ALA A 108 19.46 14.00 -3.12
CA ALA A 108 18.11 13.64 -3.54
C ALA A 108 17.22 13.28 -2.34
N GLU A 109 15.92 13.48 -2.48
CA GLU A 109 14.92 13.13 -1.46
C GLU A 109 14.98 11.64 -1.08
N SER A 110 14.72 11.33 0.18
CA SER A 110 14.67 9.93 0.63
C SER A 110 13.48 9.21 0.00
N PRO A 111 13.63 7.92 -0.36
CA PRO A 111 12.51 7.14 -0.88
C PRO A 111 11.43 7.02 0.19
N ILE A 112 10.18 7.27 -0.20
CA ILE A 112 9.04 7.07 0.70
C ILE A 112 8.72 5.58 0.89
N TYR A 113 8.90 4.75 -0.15
CA TYR A 113 8.73 3.29 -0.07
C TYR A 113 10.07 2.57 -0.22
N VAL A 114 10.31 1.60 0.65
CA VAL A 114 11.49 0.73 0.61
C VAL A 114 11.04 -0.73 0.65
N PRO A 115 10.69 -1.33 -0.50
CA PRO A 115 10.46 -2.77 -0.59
C PRO A 115 11.77 -3.53 -0.34
N LEU A 116 11.75 -4.44 0.64
CA LEU A 116 12.92 -5.24 1.02
C LEU A 116 12.71 -6.70 0.64
N GLY A 117 13.53 -7.17 -0.28
CA GLY A 117 13.51 -8.55 -0.78
C GLY A 117 12.84 -8.69 -2.15
N ARG A 118 13.14 -9.80 -2.83
CA ARG A 118 12.68 -10.06 -4.21
C ARG A 118 11.15 -10.11 -4.30
N GLU A 119 10.50 -10.81 -3.37
CA GLU A 119 9.05 -10.95 -3.39
C GLU A 119 8.34 -9.63 -3.16
N ALA A 120 8.83 -8.80 -2.21
CA ALA A 120 8.27 -7.46 -1.99
C ALA A 120 8.36 -6.58 -3.25
N ASN A 121 9.49 -6.64 -3.98
CA ASN A 121 9.63 -5.94 -5.25
C ASN A 121 8.63 -6.45 -6.30
N ASN A 122 8.56 -7.76 -6.50
CA ASN A 122 7.68 -8.37 -7.49
C ASN A 122 6.20 -8.08 -7.19
N ASP A 123 5.77 -8.19 -5.93
CA ASP A 123 4.40 -7.96 -5.51
C ASP A 123 3.98 -6.49 -5.72
N LEU A 124 4.89 -5.56 -5.39
CA LEU A 124 4.65 -4.13 -5.58
C LEU A 124 4.57 -3.79 -7.08
N GLU A 125 5.49 -4.31 -7.89
CA GLU A 125 5.50 -4.13 -9.34
C GLU A 125 4.22 -4.68 -9.99
N ALA A 126 3.83 -5.90 -9.63
CA ALA A 126 2.63 -6.55 -10.14
C ALA A 126 1.36 -5.76 -9.76
N LYS A 127 1.27 -5.27 -8.52
CA LYS A 127 0.14 -4.44 -8.06
C LYS A 127 0.05 -3.14 -8.85
N CYS A 128 1.15 -2.40 -8.96
CA CYS A 128 1.20 -1.13 -9.68
C CYS A 128 0.85 -1.33 -11.17
N THR A 129 1.39 -2.37 -11.79
CA THR A 129 1.08 -2.73 -13.18
C THR A 129 -0.42 -2.98 -13.37
N LYS A 130 -1.03 -3.78 -12.48
CA LYS A 130 -2.47 -4.05 -12.53
C LYS A 130 -3.30 -2.78 -12.38
N MET A 131 -2.92 -1.89 -11.48
CA MET A 131 -3.63 -0.61 -11.30
C MET A 131 -3.55 0.26 -12.55
N ILE A 132 -2.38 0.38 -13.16
CA ILE A 132 -2.19 1.13 -14.41
C ILE A 132 -3.04 0.53 -15.53
N GLN A 133 -3.06 -0.79 -15.66
CA GLN A 133 -3.88 -1.47 -16.67
C GLN A 133 -5.38 -1.18 -16.49
N VAL A 134 -5.88 -1.17 -15.24
CA VAL A 134 -7.28 -0.83 -14.96
C VAL A 134 -7.57 0.61 -15.36
N VAL A 135 -6.71 1.56 -14.99
CA VAL A 135 -6.86 2.97 -15.39
C VAL A 135 -6.91 3.09 -16.90
N GLN A 136 -5.98 2.48 -17.62
CA GLN A 136 -5.93 2.53 -19.08
C GLN A 136 -7.17 1.90 -19.73
N LYS A 137 -7.65 0.77 -19.22
CA LYS A 137 -8.78 0.04 -19.77
C LYS A 137 -10.11 0.78 -19.63
N TRP A 138 -10.29 1.53 -18.54
CA TRP A 138 -11.55 2.19 -18.20
C TRP A 138 -11.52 3.71 -18.43
N LYS A 139 -10.40 4.23 -18.94
CA LYS A 139 -10.13 5.67 -19.03
C LYS A 139 -11.21 6.43 -19.80
N ASP A 140 -11.71 5.84 -20.89
CA ASP A 140 -12.74 6.41 -21.76
C ASP A 140 -14.06 6.71 -21.03
N VAL A 141 -14.45 5.85 -20.08
CA VAL A 141 -15.67 6.02 -19.30
C VAL A 141 -15.45 6.69 -17.94
N THR A 142 -14.24 6.61 -17.36
CA THR A 142 -13.94 7.23 -16.06
C THR A 142 -13.51 8.68 -16.15
N ASP A 143 -12.92 9.12 -17.26
CA ASP A 143 -12.46 10.51 -17.44
C ASP A 143 -13.61 11.48 -17.78
N ASN A 144 -14.76 10.97 -18.24
CA ASN A 144 -15.88 11.79 -18.70
C ASN A 144 -17.06 11.77 -17.72
N LEU A 145 -16.77 11.97 -16.43
CA LEU A 145 -17.76 11.96 -15.33
C LEU A 145 -17.99 13.34 -14.70
N ASP A 146 -17.39 14.39 -15.26
CA ASP A 146 -17.62 15.76 -14.85
C ASP A 146 -19.03 16.23 -15.24
N HIS A 147 -19.52 17.29 -14.60
CA HIS A 147 -20.79 17.90 -15.00
C HIS A 147 -20.64 18.63 -16.35
N ASP A 148 -21.61 18.46 -17.25
CA ASP A 148 -21.61 19.04 -18.60
C ASP A 148 -21.48 20.59 -18.62
N ASP A 149 -21.82 21.25 -17.52
CA ASP A 149 -21.81 22.72 -17.37
C ASP A 149 -20.54 23.26 -16.69
N THR A 150 -19.57 22.40 -16.37
CA THR A 150 -18.30 22.83 -15.76
C THR A 150 -17.32 23.34 -16.82
N ASN A 151 -16.98 24.63 -16.75
CA ASN A 151 -15.75 25.12 -17.39
C ASN A 151 -14.57 24.46 -16.69
N SER A 152 -13.70 23.79 -17.43
CA SER A 152 -12.52 23.08 -16.89
C SER A 152 -11.68 24.03 -16.01
N VAL A 153 -11.82 23.91 -14.69
CA VAL A 153 -10.94 24.60 -13.76
C VAL A 153 -9.60 23.87 -13.82
N ASP A 154 -8.55 24.56 -14.24
CA ASP A 154 -7.21 23.99 -14.25
C ASP A 154 -6.68 23.83 -12.82
N LEU A 155 -6.99 22.67 -12.24
CA LEU A 155 -6.55 22.29 -10.90
C LEU A 155 -5.06 21.90 -10.85
N THR A 156 -4.32 21.91 -11.98
CA THR A 156 -2.87 21.67 -11.95
C THR A 156 -2.11 22.75 -11.17
N ARG A 157 -2.71 23.95 -11.01
CA ARG A 157 -2.20 25.02 -10.15
C ARG A 157 -2.27 24.71 -8.65
N TRP A 158 -3.09 23.75 -8.21
CA TRP A 158 -3.22 23.31 -6.82
C TRP A 158 -2.56 21.94 -6.64
N GLY A 159 -1.25 21.89 -6.85
CA GLY A 159 -0.45 20.72 -6.49
C GLY A 159 -0.69 20.32 -5.03
N ALA A 160 -0.87 19.02 -4.80
CA ALA A 160 -0.92 18.34 -3.49
C ALA A 160 -2.25 18.26 -2.71
N LEU A 161 -3.37 18.84 -3.16
CA LEU A 161 -4.69 18.69 -2.46
C LEU A 161 -5.66 17.70 -3.12
N ARG A 162 -5.17 16.84 -4.02
CA ARG A 162 -5.99 15.88 -4.80
C ARG A 162 -6.77 14.85 -3.97
N PHE A 163 -6.47 14.69 -2.68
CA PHE A 163 -7.12 13.69 -1.82
C PHE A 163 -8.04 14.26 -0.74
N PHE A 164 -8.19 15.58 -0.64
CA PHE A 164 -8.92 16.17 0.50
C PHE A 164 -10.43 16.36 0.29
N PHE A 165 -10.98 16.02 -0.87
CA PHE A 165 -12.41 16.22 -1.15
C PHE A 165 -13.12 14.94 -1.61
N LEU A 166 -13.27 13.99 -0.68
CA LEU A 166 -14.33 12.96 -0.76
C LEU A 166 -14.79 12.50 0.65
N GLY A 167 -14.61 13.37 1.65
CA GLY A 167 -14.96 13.10 3.06
C GLY A 167 -16.26 13.74 3.55
N SER A 168 -17.03 14.42 2.69
CA SER A 168 -18.34 14.93 3.10
C SER A 168 -19.32 13.76 3.17
N LEU A 169 -19.75 13.40 4.39
CA LEU A 169 -20.79 12.41 4.63
C LEU A 169 -22.07 12.69 3.80
N HIS A 170 -22.33 13.95 3.46
CA HIS A 170 -23.44 14.35 2.60
C HIS A 170 -23.25 13.94 1.13
N ALA A 171 -22.07 14.13 0.56
CA ALA A 171 -21.78 13.71 -0.81
C ALA A 171 -21.84 12.18 -0.95
N TYR A 172 -21.30 11.47 0.05
CA TYR A 172 -21.36 10.00 0.08
C TYR A 172 -22.81 9.49 0.18
N ARG A 173 -23.65 10.10 1.03
CA ARG A 173 -25.07 9.74 1.15
C ARG A 173 -25.84 9.99 -0.14
N ALA A 174 -25.68 11.16 -0.75
CA ALA A 174 -26.34 11.49 -2.00
C ALA A 174 -25.97 10.50 -3.13
N PHE A 175 -24.70 10.11 -3.20
CA PHE A 175 -24.24 9.10 -4.16
C PHE A 175 -24.84 7.71 -3.87
N GLN A 176 -24.87 7.28 -2.61
CA GLN A 176 -25.49 6.01 -2.22
C GLN A 176 -26.99 5.96 -2.52
N ASP A 177 -27.72 7.05 -2.25
CA ASP A 177 -29.15 7.12 -2.53
C ASP A 177 -29.43 7.08 -4.03
N ARG A 178 -28.55 7.68 -4.85
CA ARG A 178 -28.64 7.57 -6.31
C ARG A 178 -28.40 6.14 -6.80
N ILE A 179 -27.42 5.43 -6.23
CA ILE A 179 -27.20 4.00 -6.54
C ILE A 179 -28.44 3.18 -6.17
N ARG A 180 -29.03 3.40 -4.99
CA ARG A 180 -30.25 2.68 -4.55
C ARG A 180 -31.42 2.95 -5.48
N ALA A 181 -31.64 4.19 -5.88
CA ALA A 181 -32.69 4.57 -6.82
C ALA A 181 -32.53 3.84 -8.17
N LEU A 182 -31.30 3.78 -8.71
CA LEU A 182 -31.01 3.08 -9.96
C LEU A 182 -31.19 1.56 -9.81
N ALA A 183 -30.75 0.96 -8.70
CA ALA A 183 -30.94 -0.46 -8.42
C ALA A 183 -32.42 -0.84 -8.25
N SER A 184 -33.24 0.05 -7.67
CA SER A 184 -34.69 -0.14 -7.55
C SER A 184 -35.46 0.08 -8.86
N ALA A 185 -34.86 0.75 -9.83
CA ALA A 185 -35.45 1.01 -11.14
C ALA A 185 -35.27 -0.14 -12.15
N GLY A 186 -34.62 -1.25 -11.73
CA GLY A 186 -34.55 -2.50 -12.48
C GLY A 186 -33.20 -2.75 -13.17
N PHE A 187 -32.62 -3.91 -12.84
CA PHE A 187 -31.80 -4.72 -13.74
C PHE A 187 -32.72 -5.75 -14.41
#